data_AF-A0A2V5XCY9-F1
#
_entry.id   AF-A0A2V5XCY9-F1
#
_cell.length_a   1.000
_cell.length_b   1.000
_cell.length_c   1.000
_cell.angle_alpha   90.00
_cell.angle_beta   90.00
_cell.angle_gamma   90.00
#
_symmetry.space_group_name_H-M   'P 1'
#
loop_
_entity.id
_entity.type
_entity.pdbx_description
1 polymer ?
#
loop_
_entity_poly.entity_id
_entity_poly.type
_entity_poly.pdbx_seq_one_letter_code
_entity_poly.pdbx_strand_id
1 'polypeptide(L)'
;IMLVLVLARRLRQEFARPGLYLLLGVFGLCTIPPIVWNTQHAWITLTHLRSRGGIEQGFGLHPLEAISFLGQHFLAYSPFLFLALAWGVIASWRRVNQQFKVLFLMWFGLPVFVFYFLLSINKNAAPNWDALAFPGFGLLAIYFWWGRLERSLILRLGAGVALLVGLVMSVIALDTDLLRTAGVELQRSDPSDRMRGWKSATRAVEKTRNDLEAKLGEKLFLIADARDRASEISFYLRDKRPEGPNHPPVYITESQDMVNQFSFWPRYDEFVEIKPGTPRPEGEVYTEENGINPFVGRSALFIREGEKGQVPHNIRAGFQSTEPVGTIEVRRYGKLLRIWQVFLCRNYRTLPL
;
A
#
# COMPACT_ATOMS: atom_id res chain seq x y z
N ILE A 1 8.42 11.64 -22.74
CA ILE A 1 9.56 12.22 -23.51
C ILE A 1 9.50 11.82 -24.98
N MET A 2 9.58 10.52 -25.32
CA MET A 2 9.52 10.05 -26.71
C MET A 2 8.32 10.59 -27.50
N LEU A 3 7.10 10.49 -26.93
CA LEU A 3 5.89 11.06 -27.53
C LEU A 3 6.03 12.56 -27.84
N VAL A 4 6.62 13.33 -26.93
CA VAL A 4 6.84 14.77 -27.12
C VAL A 4 7.81 15.03 -28.28
N LEU A 5 8.90 14.26 -28.40
CA LEU A 5 9.87 14.41 -29.49
C LEU A 5 9.27 14.08 -30.86
N VAL A 6 8.41 13.05 -30.93
CA VAL A 6 7.70 12.68 -32.17
C VAL A 6 6.73 13.78 -32.60
N LEU A 7 5.95 14.30 -31.65
CA LEU A 7 4.86 15.24 -31.90
C LEU A 7 5.37 16.68 -32.11
N ALA A 8 6.41 17.10 -31.39
CA ALA A 8 7.01 18.42 -31.55
C ALA A 8 8.04 18.40 -32.69
N ARG A 9 7.61 18.77 -33.90
CA ARG A 9 8.48 18.82 -35.11
C ARG A 9 9.85 19.47 -34.84
N ARG A 10 9.87 20.58 -34.10
CA ARG A 10 11.08 21.34 -33.76
C ARG A 10 12.10 20.58 -32.88
N LEU A 11 11.68 19.53 -32.18
CA LEU A 11 12.55 18.72 -31.31
C LEU A 11 12.96 17.38 -31.93
N ARG A 12 12.54 17.09 -33.17
CA ARG A 12 12.96 15.84 -33.83
C ARG A 12 14.47 15.76 -34.04
N GLN A 13 15.16 16.90 -34.06
CA GLN A 13 16.62 16.95 -34.09
C GLN A 13 17.25 16.30 -32.85
N GLU A 14 16.54 16.23 -31.71
CA GLU A 14 17.02 15.56 -30.50
C GLU A 14 17.20 14.04 -30.69
N PHE A 15 16.54 13.42 -31.69
CA PHE A 15 16.80 12.02 -32.04
C PHE A 15 18.22 11.78 -32.56
N ALA A 16 18.86 12.81 -33.12
CA ALA A 16 20.25 12.72 -33.56
C ALA A 16 21.24 13.07 -32.44
N ARG A 17 20.77 13.56 -31.28
CA ARG A 17 21.64 14.02 -30.20
C ARG A 17 21.97 12.90 -29.22
N PRO A 18 23.22 12.83 -28.73
CA PRO A 18 23.65 11.79 -27.78
C PRO A 18 22.88 11.84 -26.46
N GLY A 19 22.40 13.03 -26.05
CA GLY A 19 21.67 13.22 -24.80
C GLY A 19 20.41 12.34 -24.68
N LEU A 20 19.68 12.10 -25.77
CA LEU A 20 18.52 11.20 -25.75
C LEU A 20 18.95 9.76 -25.46
N TYR A 21 20.02 9.29 -26.10
CA TYR A 21 20.53 7.93 -25.90
C TYR A 21 21.15 7.74 -24.51
N LEU A 22 21.81 8.77 -23.97
CA LEU A 22 22.25 8.77 -22.58
C LEU A 22 21.06 8.67 -21.61
N LEU A 23 19.98 9.42 -21.85
CA LEU A 23 18.76 9.32 -21.06
C LEU A 23 18.15 7.91 -21.12
N LEU A 24 18.06 7.32 -22.31
CA LEU A 24 17.55 5.95 -22.49
C LEU A 24 18.49 4.92 -21.85
N GLY A 25 19.80 5.13 -21.92
CA GLY A 25 20.81 4.29 -21.28
C GLY A 25 20.68 4.30 -19.76
N VAL A 26 20.55 5.49 -19.15
CA VAL A 26 20.31 5.64 -17.71
C VAL A 26 18.97 5.02 -17.32
N PHE A 27 17.90 5.27 -18.08
CA PHE A 27 16.60 4.63 -17.85
C PHE A 27 16.71 3.09 -17.88
N GLY A 28 17.40 2.54 -18.88
CA GLY A 28 17.68 1.11 -18.99
C GLY A 28 18.44 0.59 -17.77
N LEU A 29 19.55 1.25 -17.42
CA LEU A 29 20.37 0.90 -16.25
C LEU A 29 19.55 0.87 -14.95
N CYS A 30 18.70 1.87 -14.73
CA CYS A 30 17.83 1.93 -13.54
C CYS A 30 16.70 0.90 -13.57
N THR A 31 16.31 0.40 -14.75
CA THR A 31 15.25 -0.60 -14.91
C THR A 31 15.77 -2.04 -14.82
N ILE A 32 17.07 -2.26 -15.02
CA ILE A 32 17.69 -3.60 -14.92
C ILE A 32 17.46 -4.23 -13.53
N PRO A 33 17.78 -3.58 -12.39
CA PRO A 33 17.60 -4.20 -11.08
C PRO A 33 16.18 -4.71 -10.78
N PRO A 34 15.09 -3.93 -10.98
CA PRO A 34 13.76 -4.44 -10.72
C PRO A 34 13.32 -5.56 -11.68
N ILE A 35 13.79 -5.56 -12.94
CA ILE A 35 13.54 -6.66 -13.88
C ILE A 35 14.26 -7.93 -13.43
N VAL A 36 15.56 -7.85 -13.16
CA VAL A 36 16.37 -8.99 -12.72
C VAL A 36 15.80 -9.58 -11.43
N TRP A 37 15.45 -8.72 -10.46
CA TRP A 37 14.81 -9.19 -9.23
C TRP A 37 13.49 -9.92 -9.52
N ASN A 38 12.60 -9.37 -10.36
CA ASN A 38 11.34 -10.05 -10.70
C ASN A 38 11.55 -11.37 -11.46
N THR A 39 12.54 -11.46 -12.35
CA THR A 39 12.85 -12.72 -13.06
C THR A 39 13.27 -13.82 -12.08
N GLN A 40 13.94 -13.46 -11.00
CA GLN A 40 14.37 -14.38 -9.93
C GLN A 40 13.24 -14.71 -8.94
N HIS A 41 12.16 -13.94 -8.92
CA HIS A 41 11.08 -14.03 -7.93
C HIS A 41 9.72 -14.25 -8.59
N ALA A 42 9.67 -15.12 -9.62
CA ALA A 42 8.45 -15.55 -10.30
C ALA A 42 7.55 -14.41 -10.82
N TRP A 43 8.14 -13.26 -11.16
CA TRP A 43 7.41 -12.06 -11.60
C TRP A 43 6.34 -11.58 -10.61
N ILE A 44 6.54 -11.81 -9.31
CA ILE A 44 5.54 -11.55 -8.27
C ILE A 44 4.97 -10.13 -8.31
N THR A 45 5.76 -9.12 -8.67
CA THR A 45 5.29 -7.73 -8.73
C THR A 45 4.24 -7.58 -9.83
N LEU A 46 4.47 -8.20 -10.99
CA LEU A 46 3.55 -8.17 -12.11
C LEU A 46 2.26 -8.93 -11.79
N THR A 47 2.38 -10.12 -11.18
CA THR A 47 1.22 -10.90 -10.71
C THR A 47 0.38 -10.09 -9.72
N HIS A 48 1.03 -9.47 -8.73
CA HIS A 48 0.35 -8.63 -7.75
C HIS A 48 -0.33 -7.39 -8.38
N LEU A 49 0.32 -6.74 -9.35
CA LEU A 49 -0.26 -5.61 -10.09
C LEU A 49 -1.45 -6.04 -10.96
N ARG A 50 -1.37 -7.21 -11.60
CA ARG A 50 -2.45 -7.79 -12.39
C ARG A 50 -3.69 -8.06 -11.52
N SER A 51 -3.50 -8.62 -10.33
CA SER A 51 -4.54 -8.83 -9.33
C SER A 51 -5.21 -7.51 -8.92
N ARG A 52 -4.40 -6.49 -8.62
CA ARG A 52 -4.93 -5.16 -8.25
C ARG A 52 -5.69 -4.47 -9.39
N GLY A 53 -5.20 -4.60 -10.63
CA GLY A 53 -5.89 -4.12 -11.83
C GLY A 53 -7.10 -4.95 -12.28
N GLY A 54 -7.38 -6.08 -11.63
CA GLY A 54 -8.53 -6.93 -11.96
C GLY A 54 -8.42 -7.63 -13.31
N ILE A 55 -7.22 -7.85 -13.84
CA ILE A 55 -6.99 -8.43 -15.18
C ILE A 55 -6.79 -9.97 -15.10
N GLU A 56 -6.90 -10.56 -13.92
CA GLU A 56 -6.77 -12.02 -13.74
C GLU A 56 -7.91 -12.78 -14.40
N GLN A 57 -9.14 -12.24 -14.30
CA GLN A 57 -10.36 -12.83 -14.85
C GLN A 57 -10.65 -12.39 -16.29
N GLY A 58 -9.75 -11.63 -16.91
CA GLY A 58 -9.94 -11.00 -18.22
C GLY A 58 -10.26 -9.51 -18.12
N PHE A 59 -10.43 -8.85 -19.28
CA PHE A 59 -10.84 -7.44 -19.36
C PHE A 59 -12.32 -7.35 -19.68
N GLY A 60 -13.11 -6.75 -18.77
CA GLY A 60 -14.52 -6.46 -18.94
C GLY A 60 -14.80 -4.97 -19.12
N LEU A 61 -15.94 -4.63 -19.71
CA LEU A 61 -16.41 -3.24 -19.83
C LEU A 61 -17.39 -2.92 -18.70
N HIS A 62 -16.92 -2.16 -17.72
CA HIS A 62 -17.71 -1.72 -16.56
C HIS A 62 -17.72 -0.18 -16.49
N PRO A 63 -18.59 0.52 -17.23
CA PRO A 63 -18.61 1.98 -17.30
C PRO A 63 -18.76 2.68 -15.93
N LEU A 64 -19.45 2.04 -14.99
CA LEU A 64 -19.60 2.54 -13.62
C LEU A 64 -18.26 2.62 -12.87
N GLU A 65 -17.31 1.73 -13.16
CA GLU A 65 -15.96 1.77 -12.57
C GLU A 65 -15.19 2.99 -13.06
N ALA A 66 -15.32 3.37 -14.34
CA ALA A 66 -14.71 4.58 -14.89
C ALA A 66 -15.35 5.86 -14.31
N ILE A 67 -16.66 5.86 -14.08
CA ILE A 67 -17.34 6.97 -13.38
C ILE A 67 -16.88 7.05 -11.93
N SER A 68 -16.73 5.91 -11.25
CA SER A 68 -16.20 5.82 -9.89
C SER A 68 -14.78 6.39 -9.79
N PHE A 69 -13.92 6.08 -10.77
CA PHE A 69 -12.57 6.63 -10.89
C PHE A 69 -12.58 8.16 -10.99
N LEU A 70 -13.41 8.73 -11.86
CA LEU A 70 -13.56 10.19 -11.97
C LEU A 70 -14.19 10.81 -10.71
N GLY A 71 -15.14 10.11 -10.09
CA GLY A 71 -15.77 10.52 -8.84
C GLY A 71 -14.78 10.59 -7.68
N GLN A 72 -13.85 9.64 -7.59
CA GLN A 72 -12.77 9.67 -6.60
C GLN A 72 -11.86 10.87 -6.80
N HIS A 73 -11.51 11.22 -8.04
CA HIS A 73 -10.75 12.44 -8.34
C HIS A 73 -11.51 13.72 -7.99
N PHE A 74 -12.79 13.78 -8.35
CA PHE A 74 -13.69 14.89 -8.04
C PHE A 74 -13.76 15.18 -6.53
N LEU A 75 -13.80 14.13 -5.71
CA LEU A 75 -13.81 14.27 -4.25
C LEU A 75 -12.41 14.54 -3.68
N ALA A 76 -11.37 13.84 -4.17
CA ALA A 76 -10.01 13.98 -3.65
C ALA A 76 -9.42 15.38 -3.90
N TYR A 77 -9.65 15.96 -5.08
CA TYR A 77 -9.12 17.28 -5.44
C TYR A 77 -9.99 18.46 -5.01
N SER A 78 -11.17 18.21 -4.43
CA SER A 78 -12.30 19.14 -4.32
C SER A 78 -13.04 19.37 -5.65
N PRO A 79 -14.40 19.38 -5.63
CA PRO A 79 -15.24 19.58 -6.80
C PRO A 79 -14.82 20.76 -7.69
N PHE A 80 -14.61 21.92 -7.08
CA PHE A 80 -14.34 23.14 -7.84
C PHE A 80 -12.94 23.15 -8.46
N LEU A 81 -11.94 22.68 -7.73
CA LEU A 81 -10.57 22.61 -8.24
C LEU A 81 -10.43 21.53 -9.31
N PHE A 82 -11.09 20.39 -9.14
CA PHE A 82 -11.11 19.33 -10.15
C PHE A 82 -11.79 19.80 -11.44
N LEU A 83 -12.95 20.46 -11.35
CA LEU A 83 -13.63 21.02 -12.53
C LEU A 83 -12.80 22.11 -13.20
N ALA A 84 -12.16 23.00 -12.42
CA ALA A 84 -11.26 24.02 -12.96
C ALA A 84 -10.04 23.39 -13.65
N LEU A 85 -9.48 22.31 -13.09
CA LEU A 85 -8.38 21.55 -13.67
C LEU A 85 -8.80 20.87 -14.96
N ALA A 86 -9.90 20.11 -14.94
CA ALA A 86 -10.44 19.42 -16.10
C ALA A 86 -10.73 20.40 -17.25
N TRP A 87 -11.39 21.52 -16.94
CA TRP A 87 -11.65 22.56 -17.93
C TRP A 87 -10.37 23.20 -18.45
N GLY A 88 -9.41 23.50 -17.57
CA GLY A 88 -8.12 24.08 -17.95
C GLY A 88 -7.34 23.18 -18.91
N VAL A 89 -7.36 21.87 -18.67
CA VAL A 89 -6.74 20.86 -19.56
C VAL A 89 -7.50 20.78 -20.89
N ILE A 90 -8.82 20.57 -20.87
CA ILE A 90 -9.65 20.44 -22.08
C ILE A 90 -9.55 21.69 -22.96
N ALA A 91 -9.68 22.88 -22.37
CA ALA A 91 -9.62 24.14 -23.11
C ALA A 91 -8.21 24.45 -23.65
N SER A 92 -7.15 23.92 -23.01
CA SER A 92 -5.77 24.03 -23.49
C SER A 92 -5.47 23.13 -24.69
N TRP A 93 -6.33 22.16 -25.02
CA TRP A 93 -6.16 21.26 -26.17
C TRP A 93 -5.90 22.00 -27.49
N ARG A 94 -6.65 23.08 -27.75
CA ARG A 94 -6.51 23.89 -28.96
C ARG A 94 -5.12 24.54 -29.11
N ARG A 95 -4.39 24.71 -28.00
CA ARG A 95 -3.05 25.32 -27.96
C ARG A 95 -1.92 24.30 -27.95
N VAL A 96 -2.20 23.01 -27.86
CA VAL A 96 -1.19 21.93 -27.79
C VAL A 96 -0.21 22.03 -28.96
N ASN A 97 -0.70 22.22 -30.20
CA ASN A 97 0.19 22.32 -31.37
C ASN A 97 0.76 23.73 -31.61
N GLN A 98 0.30 24.74 -30.88
CA GLN A 98 0.73 26.13 -31.04
C GLN A 98 1.84 26.50 -30.07
N GLN A 99 1.81 25.96 -28.85
CA GLN A 99 2.72 26.30 -27.78
C GLN A 99 3.37 25.04 -27.23
N PHE A 100 4.69 24.94 -27.38
CA PHE A 100 5.42 23.78 -26.91
C PHE A 100 5.30 23.53 -25.40
N LYS A 101 5.24 24.57 -24.58
CA LYS A 101 5.05 24.41 -23.12
C LYS A 101 3.74 23.66 -22.84
N VAL A 102 2.68 23.98 -23.58
CA VAL A 102 1.38 23.31 -23.49
C VAL A 102 1.48 21.87 -24.03
N LEU A 103 2.14 21.67 -25.17
CA LEU A 103 2.40 20.33 -25.72
C LEU A 103 3.10 19.43 -24.70
N PHE A 104 4.20 19.92 -24.14
CA PHE A 104 5.02 19.18 -23.19
C PHE A 104 4.22 18.79 -21.96
N LEU A 105 3.54 19.75 -21.31
CA LEU A 105 2.78 19.47 -20.09
C LEU A 105 1.57 18.55 -20.35
N MET A 106 0.91 18.70 -21.51
CA MET A 106 -0.22 17.85 -21.90
C MET A 106 0.24 16.40 -22.08
N TRP A 107 1.29 16.18 -22.88
CA TRP A 107 1.80 14.85 -23.17
C TRP A 107 2.66 14.25 -22.06
N PHE A 108 2.99 15.03 -21.03
CA PHE A 108 3.53 14.52 -19.78
C PHE A 108 2.44 13.77 -18.98
N GLY A 109 1.27 14.38 -18.81
CA GLY A 109 0.20 13.79 -17.99
C GLY A 109 -0.79 12.90 -18.73
N LEU A 110 -1.15 13.26 -19.96
CA LEU A 110 -2.22 12.61 -20.71
C LEU A 110 -2.01 11.11 -20.92
N PRO A 111 -0.83 10.61 -21.32
CA PRO A 111 -0.63 9.16 -21.51
C PRO A 111 -0.83 8.37 -20.22
N VAL A 112 -0.38 8.91 -19.08
CA VAL A 112 -0.51 8.26 -17.77
C VAL A 112 -1.97 8.24 -17.34
N PHE A 113 -2.66 9.38 -17.42
CA PHE A 113 -4.07 9.48 -17.09
C PHE A 113 -4.94 8.58 -17.97
N VAL A 114 -4.73 8.61 -19.29
CA VAL A 114 -5.48 7.77 -20.24
C VAL A 114 -5.25 6.29 -19.96
N PHE A 115 -4.02 5.87 -19.67
CA PHE A 115 -3.73 4.48 -19.31
C PHE A 115 -4.55 4.01 -18.09
N TYR A 116 -4.54 4.77 -17.00
CA TYR A 116 -5.29 4.40 -15.79
C TYR A 116 -6.80 4.60 -15.92
N PHE A 117 -7.24 5.57 -16.71
CA PHE A 117 -8.65 5.73 -17.05
C PHE A 117 -9.17 4.51 -17.85
N LEU A 118 -8.42 4.06 -18.86
CA LEU A 118 -8.76 2.85 -19.63
C LEU A 118 -8.72 1.60 -18.76
N LEU A 119 -7.75 1.48 -17.85
CA LEU A 119 -7.71 0.39 -16.87
C LEU A 119 -8.94 0.42 -15.95
N SER A 120 -9.39 1.62 -15.57
CA SER A 120 -10.56 1.83 -14.72
C SER A 120 -11.90 1.49 -15.40
N ILE A 121 -11.92 1.28 -16.72
CA ILE A 121 -13.09 0.69 -17.40
C ILE A 121 -13.28 -0.76 -16.96
N ASN A 122 -12.20 -1.48 -16.65
CA ASN A 122 -12.29 -2.86 -16.16
C ASN A 122 -12.57 -2.91 -14.67
N LYS A 123 -11.74 -2.23 -13.87
CA LYS A 123 -11.82 -2.18 -12.42
C LYS A 123 -11.22 -0.87 -11.96
N ASN A 124 -11.92 -0.14 -11.09
CA ASN A 124 -11.49 1.17 -10.66
C ASN A 124 -10.06 1.15 -10.07
N ALA A 125 -9.16 1.87 -10.73
CA ALA A 125 -7.79 2.06 -10.26
C ALA A 125 -7.78 2.99 -9.06
N ALA A 126 -6.85 2.78 -8.12
CA ALA A 126 -6.75 3.69 -6.98
C ALA A 126 -6.37 5.11 -7.48
N PRO A 127 -6.96 6.19 -6.92
CA PRO A 127 -6.85 7.54 -7.46
C PRO A 127 -5.46 8.16 -7.28
N ASN A 128 -4.55 7.44 -6.63
CA ASN A 128 -3.14 7.82 -6.53
C ASN A 128 -2.26 7.18 -7.62
N TRP A 129 -2.79 6.24 -8.40
CA TRP A 129 -2.01 5.53 -9.42
C TRP A 129 -1.61 6.42 -10.61
N ASP A 130 -2.49 7.36 -10.96
CA ASP A 130 -2.28 8.36 -12.01
C ASP A 130 -1.79 9.72 -11.45
N ALA A 131 -1.37 9.77 -10.19
CA ALA A 131 -0.88 11.00 -9.55
C ALA A 131 0.23 11.70 -10.35
N LEU A 132 1.06 10.93 -11.08
CA LEU A 132 2.11 11.48 -11.95
C LEU A 132 1.56 12.33 -13.11
N ALA A 133 0.29 12.19 -13.49
CA ALA A 133 -0.33 13.01 -14.52
C ALA A 133 -0.60 14.46 -14.06
N PHE A 134 -0.89 14.63 -12.78
CA PHE A 134 -1.42 15.88 -12.23
C PHE A 134 -0.41 17.02 -12.09
N PRO A 135 0.91 16.83 -11.95
CA PRO A 135 1.86 17.92 -12.12
C PRO A 135 1.76 18.62 -13.48
N GLY A 136 1.61 17.84 -14.56
CA GLY A 136 1.42 18.38 -15.91
C GLY A 136 0.08 19.10 -16.07
N PHE A 137 -1.00 18.45 -15.65
CA PHE A 137 -2.35 19.02 -15.72
C PHE A 137 -2.56 20.23 -14.81
N GLY A 138 -2.00 20.22 -13.61
CA GLY A 138 -2.06 21.33 -12.66
C GLY A 138 -1.36 22.57 -13.21
N LEU A 139 -0.14 22.43 -13.72
CA LEU A 139 0.58 23.54 -14.35
C LEU A 139 -0.15 24.08 -15.60
N LEU A 140 -0.74 23.20 -16.41
CA LEU A 140 -1.59 23.61 -17.53
C LEU A 140 -2.81 24.40 -17.09
N ALA A 141 -3.52 23.91 -16.07
CA ALA A 141 -4.70 24.57 -15.53
C ALA A 141 -4.33 25.96 -14.97
N ILE A 142 -3.25 26.05 -14.19
CA ILE A 142 -2.73 27.33 -13.68
C ILE A 142 -2.42 28.28 -14.85
N TYR A 143 -1.65 27.82 -15.84
CA TYR A 143 -1.32 28.63 -17.01
C TYR A 143 -2.56 29.11 -17.77
N PHE A 144 -3.58 28.26 -17.90
CA PHE A 144 -4.83 28.59 -18.56
C PHE A 144 -5.64 29.65 -17.80
N TRP A 145 -5.72 29.53 -16.47
CA TRP A 145 -6.54 30.40 -15.63
C TRP A 145 -5.84 31.72 -15.26
N TRP A 146 -4.50 31.75 -15.20
CA TRP A 146 -3.71 32.90 -14.71
C TRP A 146 -4.18 34.25 -15.25
N GLY A 147 -4.08 34.46 -16.56
CA GLY A 147 -4.46 35.74 -17.18
C GLY A 147 -5.97 36.04 -17.15
N ARG A 148 -6.82 35.04 -16.88
CA ARG A 148 -8.27 35.23 -16.71
C ARG A 148 -8.61 35.69 -15.30
N LEU A 149 -7.90 35.17 -14.30
CA LEU A 149 -8.03 35.56 -12.91
C LEU A 149 -7.54 36.98 -12.67
N GLU A 150 -6.48 37.41 -13.37
CA GLU A 150 -5.99 38.80 -13.31
C GLU A 150 -7.01 39.81 -13.86
N ARG A 151 -7.79 39.42 -14.87
CA ARG A 151 -8.72 40.31 -15.58
C ARG A 151 -10.13 40.35 -15.00
N SER A 152 -10.51 39.38 -14.16
CA SER A 152 -11.87 39.24 -13.65
C SER A 152 -11.89 39.03 -12.14
N LEU A 153 -12.45 40.02 -11.43
CA LEU A 153 -12.69 39.94 -9.99
C LEU A 153 -13.55 38.73 -9.62
N ILE A 154 -14.59 38.44 -10.42
CA ILE A 154 -15.51 37.32 -10.18
C ILE A 154 -14.77 35.98 -10.23
N LEU A 155 -13.93 35.78 -11.26
CA LEU A 155 -13.13 34.55 -11.36
C LEU A 155 -12.13 34.44 -10.22
N ARG A 156 -11.53 35.56 -9.79
CA ARG A 156 -10.60 35.59 -8.65
C ARG A 156 -11.29 35.23 -7.34
N LEU A 157 -12.48 35.77 -7.08
CA LEU A 157 -13.30 35.40 -5.92
C LEU A 157 -13.71 33.92 -5.99
N GLY A 158 -14.14 33.45 -7.17
CA GLY A 158 -14.47 32.04 -7.38
C GLY A 158 -13.27 31.10 -7.14
N ALA A 159 -12.06 31.48 -7.57
CA ALA A 159 -10.85 30.74 -7.26
C ALA A 159 -10.53 30.74 -5.76
N GLY A 160 -10.75 31.87 -5.08
CA GLY A 160 -10.64 31.97 -3.62
C GLY A 160 -11.60 31.00 -2.90
N VAL A 161 -12.86 30.93 -3.34
CA VAL A 161 -13.84 29.98 -2.81
C VAL A 161 -13.43 28.53 -3.11
N ALA A 162 -12.98 28.23 -4.33
CA ALA A 162 -12.53 26.89 -4.70
C ALA A 162 -11.36 26.41 -3.84
N LEU A 163 -10.39 27.29 -3.59
CA LEU A 163 -9.25 27.03 -2.70
C LEU A 163 -9.69 26.86 -1.25
N LEU A 164 -10.60 27.71 -0.75
CA LEU A 164 -11.12 27.60 0.61
C LEU A 164 -11.85 26.28 0.82
N VAL A 165 -12.72 25.89 -0.12
CA VAL A 165 -13.43 24.60 -0.07
C VAL A 165 -12.43 23.44 -0.12
N GLY A 166 -11.44 23.50 -1.01
CA GLY A 166 -10.38 22.49 -1.06
C GLY A 166 -9.57 22.37 0.24
N LEU A 167 -9.25 23.51 0.86
CA LEU A 167 -8.54 23.56 2.14
C LEU A 167 -9.39 22.97 3.27
N VAL A 168 -10.66 23.37 3.38
CA VAL A 168 -11.59 22.84 4.39
C VAL A 168 -11.76 21.33 4.23
N MET A 169 -11.98 20.85 3.00
CA MET A 169 -12.06 19.42 2.70
C MET A 169 -10.77 18.69 3.09
N SER A 170 -9.61 19.26 2.79
CA SER A 170 -8.30 18.65 3.13
C SER A 170 -8.07 18.57 4.63
N VAL A 171 -8.40 19.64 5.37
CA VAL A 171 -8.31 19.67 6.84
C VAL A 171 -9.21 18.59 7.45
N ILE A 172 -10.45 18.47 7.00
CA ILE A 172 -11.39 17.43 7.46
C ILE A 172 -10.89 16.02 7.09
N ALA A 173 -10.35 15.83 5.89
CA ALA A 173 -9.85 14.53 5.44
C ALA A 173 -8.59 14.08 6.21
N LEU A 174 -7.73 15.01 6.61
CA LEU A 174 -6.54 14.73 7.43
C LEU A 174 -6.90 14.47 8.89
N ASP A 175 -7.89 15.18 9.41
CA ASP A 175 -8.40 14.98 10.77
C ASP A 175 -9.92 14.93 10.84
N THR A 176 -10.47 13.73 10.65
CA THR A 176 -11.91 13.47 10.78
C THR A 176 -12.42 13.62 12.21
N ASP A 177 -11.55 13.75 13.22
CA ASP A 177 -12.02 14.03 14.58
C ASP A 177 -12.62 15.42 14.69
N LEU A 178 -12.28 16.35 13.79
CA LEU A 178 -12.93 17.65 13.70
C LEU A 178 -14.43 17.53 13.44
N LEU A 179 -14.86 16.50 12.70
CA LEU A 179 -16.28 16.21 12.52
C LEU A 179 -16.88 15.67 13.82
N ARG A 180 -16.15 14.79 14.52
CA ARG A 180 -16.60 14.17 15.78
C ARG A 180 -16.75 15.21 16.89
N THR A 181 -15.81 16.14 17.02
CA THR A 181 -15.88 17.25 18.01
C THR A 181 -17.00 18.23 17.69
N ALA A 182 -17.37 18.37 16.41
CA ALA A 182 -18.55 19.11 15.97
C ALA A 182 -19.88 18.34 16.12
N GLY A 183 -19.85 17.14 16.71
CA GLY A 183 -21.04 16.30 16.93
C GLY A 183 -21.52 15.53 15.69
N VAL A 184 -20.72 15.50 14.63
CA VAL A 184 -21.03 14.76 13.39
C VAL A 184 -20.41 13.36 13.46
N GLU A 185 -21.26 12.35 13.59
CA GLU A 185 -20.83 10.95 13.55
C GLU A 185 -20.80 10.43 12.11
N LEU A 186 -19.69 9.78 11.75
CA LEU A 186 -19.56 9.07 10.49
C LEU A 186 -20.31 7.74 10.57
N GLN A 187 -21.33 7.56 9.72
CA GLN A 187 -22.09 6.31 9.64
C GLN A 187 -21.29 5.14 9.05
N ARG A 188 -20.23 5.43 8.31
CA ARG A 188 -19.31 4.42 7.77
C ARG A 188 -18.03 4.35 8.61
N SER A 189 -17.26 3.27 8.40
CA SER A 189 -15.89 3.19 8.92
C SER A 189 -15.10 4.42 8.47
N ASP A 190 -14.45 5.06 9.42
CA ASP A 190 -13.71 6.29 9.19
C ASP A 190 -12.40 5.95 8.45
N PRO A 191 -12.18 6.48 7.22
CA PRO A 191 -10.98 6.16 6.45
C PRO A 191 -9.67 6.51 7.16
N SER A 192 -9.69 7.52 8.05
CA SER A 192 -8.52 7.93 8.83
C SER A 192 -8.15 6.92 9.92
N ASP A 193 -9.08 6.05 10.33
CA ASP A 193 -8.83 5.03 11.34
C ASP A 193 -7.70 4.10 10.89
N ARG A 194 -7.54 3.88 9.57
CA ARG A 194 -6.42 3.14 8.96
C ARG A 194 -5.05 3.69 9.33
N MET A 195 -4.92 4.96 9.68
CA MET A 195 -3.65 5.62 10.02
C MET A 195 -3.45 5.77 11.54
N ARG A 196 -4.44 5.41 12.36
CA ARG A 196 -4.49 5.76 13.78
C ARG A 196 -4.45 4.52 14.67
N GLY A 197 -4.09 4.69 15.94
CA GLY A 197 -4.21 3.63 16.96
C GLY A 197 -3.15 2.52 16.93
N TRP A 198 -2.35 2.40 15.87
CA TRP A 198 -1.31 1.38 15.73
C TRP A 198 -0.30 1.39 16.88
N LYS A 199 0.27 2.56 17.20
CA LYS A 199 1.24 2.71 18.29
C LYS A 199 0.71 2.25 19.66
N SER A 200 -0.55 2.60 19.98
CA SER A 200 -1.17 2.21 21.24
C SER A 200 -1.49 0.71 21.28
N ALA A 201 -2.00 0.17 20.17
CA ALA A 201 -2.28 -1.26 20.04
C ALA A 201 -1.00 -2.09 20.16
N THR A 202 0.08 -1.68 19.48
CA THR A 202 1.39 -2.34 19.55
C THR A 202 2.00 -2.30 20.95
N ARG A 203 1.87 -1.18 21.68
CA ARG A 203 2.32 -1.12 23.09
C ARG A 203 1.55 -2.10 23.98
N ALA A 204 0.26 -2.28 23.74
CA ALA A 204 -0.53 -3.27 24.46
C ALA A 204 -0.09 -4.71 24.11
N VAL A 205 0.20 -5.00 22.83
CA VAL A 205 0.79 -6.29 22.42
C VAL A 205 2.13 -6.54 23.10
N GLU A 206 3.02 -5.54 23.12
CA GLU A 206 4.34 -5.62 23.75
C GLU A 206 4.22 -5.87 25.26
N LYS A 207 3.28 -5.20 25.93
CA LYS A 207 2.97 -5.46 27.34
C LYS A 207 2.48 -6.88 27.56
N THR A 208 1.50 -7.34 26.78
CA THR A 208 0.96 -8.71 26.87
C THR A 208 2.04 -9.76 26.64
N ARG A 209 2.94 -9.54 25.67
CA ARG A 209 4.11 -10.40 25.43
C ARG A 209 4.99 -10.49 26.66
N ASN A 210 5.42 -9.36 27.20
CA ASN A 210 6.32 -9.33 28.36
C ASN A 210 5.67 -9.97 29.61
N ASP A 211 4.39 -9.71 29.86
CA ASP A 211 3.66 -10.26 31.00
C ASP A 211 3.53 -11.80 30.91
N LEU A 212 3.35 -12.34 29.70
CA LEU A 212 3.29 -13.79 29.48
C LEU A 212 4.66 -14.45 29.52
N GLU A 213 5.67 -13.85 28.90
CA GLU A 213 7.05 -14.35 28.95
C GLU A 213 7.56 -14.43 30.39
N ALA A 214 7.26 -13.42 31.22
CA ALA A 214 7.61 -13.43 32.64
C ALA A 214 6.92 -14.55 33.44
N LYS A 215 5.70 -14.96 33.04
CA LYS A 215 4.95 -16.05 33.69
C LYS A 215 5.39 -17.43 33.20
N LEU A 216 5.70 -17.57 31.92
CA LEU A 216 6.04 -18.85 31.29
C LEU A 216 7.53 -19.18 31.40
N GLY A 217 8.40 -18.18 31.59
CA GLY A 217 9.85 -18.37 31.59
C GLY A 217 10.43 -18.65 30.20
N GLU A 218 9.68 -18.43 29.13
CA GLU A 218 10.08 -18.64 27.73
C GLU A 218 9.87 -17.36 26.91
N LYS A 219 10.61 -17.23 25.79
CA LYS A 219 10.42 -16.13 24.85
C LYS A 219 9.36 -16.48 23.80
N LEU A 220 8.45 -15.54 23.53
CA LEU A 220 7.37 -15.70 22.56
C LEU A 220 7.71 -14.94 21.27
N PHE A 221 7.63 -15.58 20.11
CA PHE A 221 7.67 -14.86 18.83
C PHE A 221 6.27 -14.35 18.44
N LEU A 222 6.19 -13.42 17.49
CA LEU A 222 4.93 -12.74 17.16
C LEU A 222 4.46 -13.09 15.75
N ILE A 223 3.18 -13.42 15.62
CA ILE A 223 2.51 -13.68 14.34
C ILE A 223 1.28 -12.78 14.23
N ALA A 224 1.06 -12.18 13.07
CA ALA A 224 -0.20 -11.52 12.74
C ALA A 224 -0.89 -12.23 11.56
N ASP A 225 -2.21 -12.18 11.54
CA ASP A 225 -3.07 -12.70 10.46
C ASP A 225 -3.01 -11.89 9.15
N ALA A 226 -2.40 -10.70 9.14
CA ALA A 226 -2.28 -9.87 7.95
C ALA A 226 -0.97 -9.07 7.89
N ARG A 227 -0.52 -8.81 6.67
CA ARG A 227 0.76 -8.12 6.38
C ARG A 227 0.82 -6.70 6.94
N ASP A 228 -0.25 -5.93 6.76
CA ASP A 228 -0.32 -4.55 7.26
C ASP A 228 -0.19 -4.52 8.78
N ARG A 229 -0.90 -5.40 9.49
CA ARG A 229 -0.78 -5.53 10.94
C ARG A 229 0.60 -6.03 11.39
N ALA A 230 1.16 -7.04 10.74
CA ALA A 230 2.54 -7.48 11.01
C ALA A 230 3.54 -6.32 10.84
N SER A 231 3.37 -5.52 9.78
CA SER A 231 4.23 -4.37 9.48
C SER A 231 4.08 -3.25 10.51
N GLU A 232 2.85 -2.91 10.90
CA GLU A 232 2.57 -1.85 11.87
C GLU A 232 3.02 -2.23 13.29
N ILE A 233 2.82 -3.49 13.69
CA ILE A 233 3.39 -4.01 14.94
C ILE A 233 4.91 -3.96 14.88
N SER A 234 5.54 -4.50 13.82
CA SER A 234 7.00 -4.44 13.63
C SER A 234 7.56 -3.02 13.62
N PHE A 235 6.83 -2.05 13.09
CA PHE A 235 7.24 -0.66 13.05
C PHE A 235 7.26 -0.03 14.44
N TYR A 236 6.16 -0.20 15.21
CA TYR A 236 5.96 0.45 16.51
C TYR A 236 6.51 -0.32 17.72
N LEU A 237 6.91 -1.59 17.56
CA LEU A 237 7.59 -2.34 18.62
C LEU A 237 8.85 -1.59 19.05
N ARG A 238 9.04 -1.45 20.37
CA ARG A 238 10.28 -0.91 20.94
C ARG A 238 11.33 -2.00 20.96
N ASP A 239 10.91 -3.20 21.38
CA ASP A 239 11.77 -4.38 21.43
C ASP A 239 11.44 -5.32 20.27
N LYS A 240 12.17 -5.14 19.16
CA LYS A 240 11.88 -5.79 17.87
C LYS A 240 12.35 -7.24 17.76
N ARG A 241 13.18 -7.74 18.68
CA ARG A 241 13.69 -9.14 18.77
C ARG A 241 13.62 -9.96 17.46
N PRO A 242 14.38 -9.59 16.40
CA PRO A 242 14.43 -10.40 15.19
C PRO A 242 15.12 -11.73 15.49
N GLU A 243 14.64 -12.80 14.87
CA GLU A 243 15.09 -14.18 15.13
C GLU A 243 16.32 -14.57 14.30
N GLY A 244 16.73 -13.72 13.35
CA GLY A 244 17.91 -13.92 12.52
C GLY A 244 18.10 -12.80 11.49
N PRO A 245 19.15 -12.89 10.66
CA PRO A 245 19.37 -11.96 9.55
C PRO A 245 18.15 -11.90 8.63
N ASN A 246 17.71 -10.69 8.28
CA ASN A 246 16.55 -10.44 7.42
C ASN A 246 15.18 -10.89 7.96
N HIS A 247 15.09 -11.54 9.12
CA HIS A 247 13.80 -11.91 9.71
C HIS A 247 13.04 -10.66 10.19
N PRO A 248 11.72 -10.60 9.95
CA PRO A 248 10.89 -9.57 10.55
C PRO A 248 10.71 -9.81 12.06
N PRO A 249 10.47 -8.75 12.85
CA PRO A 249 10.03 -8.84 14.24
C PRO A 249 8.69 -9.56 14.45
N VAL A 250 7.84 -9.52 13.43
CA VAL A 250 6.49 -10.08 13.43
C VAL A 250 6.26 -10.78 12.12
N TYR A 251 5.89 -12.04 12.19
CA TYR A 251 5.60 -12.87 11.03
C TYR A 251 4.14 -12.76 10.60
N ILE A 252 3.84 -13.22 9.40
CA ILE A 252 2.47 -13.46 8.94
C ILE A 252 2.15 -14.94 9.07
N THR A 253 0.87 -15.29 9.19
CA THR A 253 0.43 -16.70 9.16
C THR A 253 0.99 -17.42 7.92
N GLU A 254 1.51 -18.63 8.14
CA GLU A 254 1.97 -19.54 7.10
C GLU A 254 0.92 -19.72 6.00
N SER A 255 1.37 -19.65 4.75
CA SER A 255 0.55 -19.73 3.55
C SER A 255 1.40 -20.27 2.40
N GLN A 256 0.82 -21.19 1.64
CA GLN A 256 1.41 -21.68 0.38
C GLN A 256 1.26 -20.65 -0.76
N ASP A 257 0.30 -19.72 -0.63
CA ASP A 257 0.06 -18.70 -1.64
C ASP A 257 1.13 -17.60 -1.61
N MET A 258 1.79 -17.39 -2.74
CA MET A 258 2.68 -16.26 -2.98
C MET A 258 1.89 -15.05 -3.48
N VAL A 259 1.51 -14.15 -2.56
CA VAL A 259 0.59 -13.04 -2.87
C VAL A 259 1.33 -11.78 -3.33
N ASN A 260 2.52 -11.52 -2.79
CA ASN A 260 3.29 -10.30 -3.02
C ASN A 260 4.77 -10.49 -2.61
N GLN A 261 5.57 -9.43 -2.76
CA GLN A 261 7.02 -9.48 -2.46
C GLN A 261 7.36 -9.86 -1.02
N PHE A 262 6.41 -9.73 -0.08
CA PHE A 262 6.64 -10.06 1.33
C PHE A 262 6.55 -11.57 1.59
N SER A 263 6.02 -12.35 0.65
CA SER A 263 6.06 -13.81 0.70
C SER A 263 7.49 -14.39 0.62
N PHE A 264 8.47 -13.59 0.20
CA PHE A 264 9.89 -13.97 0.12
C PHE A 264 10.71 -13.56 1.35
N TRP A 265 10.07 -12.94 2.35
CA TRP A 265 10.75 -12.64 3.59
C TRP A 265 10.93 -13.92 4.39
N PRO A 266 12.00 -14.03 5.21
CA PRO A 266 12.21 -15.19 6.08
C PRO A 266 10.98 -15.48 6.93
N ARG A 267 10.50 -16.72 6.89
CA ARG A 267 9.25 -17.15 7.53
C ARG A 267 9.52 -18.02 8.75
N TYR A 268 8.55 -18.13 9.66
CA TYR A 268 8.71 -19.03 10.81
C TYR A 268 8.54 -20.51 10.42
N ASP A 269 7.88 -20.78 9.30
CA ASP A 269 7.63 -22.11 8.74
C ASP A 269 8.75 -22.62 7.83
N GLU A 270 9.80 -21.83 7.58
CA GLU A 270 10.91 -22.25 6.72
C GLU A 270 11.89 -23.20 7.43
N PHE A 271 12.40 -24.18 6.69
CA PHE A 271 13.47 -25.06 7.12
C PHE A 271 14.82 -24.53 6.64
N VAL A 272 15.80 -24.51 7.54
CA VAL A 272 17.16 -24.04 7.24
C VAL A 272 18.11 -25.23 7.18
N GLU A 273 19.04 -25.22 6.20
CA GLU A 273 20.05 -26.26 6.06
C GLU A 273 20.92 -26.40 7.32
N ILE A 274 21.18 -27.64 7.73
CA ILE A 274 22.01 -27.96 8.88
C ILE A 274 23.49 -27.74 8.52
N LYS A 275 24.17 -26.81 9.19
CA LYS A 275 25.61 -26.65 9.03
C LYS A 275 26.34 -27.92 9.50
N PRO A 276 27.37 -28.39 8.77
CA PRO A 276 28.14 -29.58 9.16
C PRO A 276 28.69 -29.46 10.59
N GLY A 277 28.40 -30.44 11.44
CA GLY A 277 28.86 -30.49 12.85
C GLY A 277 27.87 -29.99 13.91
N THR A 278 26.67 -29.55 13.52
CA THR A 278 25.62 -29.16 14.48
C THR A 278 24.90 -30.40 15.04
N PRO A 279 24.76 -30.55 16.38
CA PRO A 279 23.99 -31.65 16.97
C PRO A 279 22.56 -31.65 16.43
N ARG A 280 22.10 -32.79 15.91
CA ARG A 280 20.73 -32.93 15.42
C ARG A 280 19.77 -32.93 16.63
N PRO A 281 18.71 -32.10 16.66
CA PRO A 281 17.70 -32.19 17.70
C PRO A 281 17.05 -33.57 17.68
N GLU A 282 16.85 -34.17 18.85
CA GLU A 282 16.13 -35.44 19.00
C GLU A 282 14.63 -35.21 18.78
N GLY A 283 14.11 -35.69 17.65
CA GLY A 283 12.69 -35.60 17.29
C GLY A 283 12.47 -34.96 15.92
N GLU A 284 11.94 -35.77 14.99
CA GLU A 284 11.37 -35.39 13.70
C GLU A 284 12.20 -34.40 12.86
N VAL A 285 13.34 -34.88 12.35
CA VAL A 285 13.88 -34.35 11.09
C VAL A 285 12.94 -34.83 10.00
N TYR A 286 12.07 -33.96 9.49
CA TYR A 286 11.30 -34.24 8.29
C TYR A 286 12.29 -34.60 7.17
N THR A 287 12.31 -35.87 6.81
CA THR A 287 13.32 -36.49 5.94
C THR A 287 13.28 -35.97 4.50
N GLU A 288 12.25 -35.22 4.13
CA GLU A 288 12.08 -34.68 2.79
C GLU A 288 12.80 -33.34 2.57
N GLU A 289 13.06 -32.55 3.63
CA GLU A 289 13.64 -31.20 3.49
C GLU A 289 15.09 -31.07 3.98
N ASN A 290 15.68 -32.10 4.60
CA ASN A 290 17.08 -32.11 5.09
C ASN A 290 17.49 -30.87 5.95
N GLY A 291 16.51 -30.15 6.52
CA GLY A 291 16.69 -28.92 7.28
C GLY A 291 16.13 -28.99 8.68
N ILE A 292 16.44 -27.98 9.49
CA ILE A 292 15.85 -27.76 10.82
C ILE A 292 15.02 -26.49 10.74
N ASN A 293 13.78 -26.55 11.23
CA ASN A 293 12.99 -25.35 11.45
C ASN A 293 13.34 -24.78 12.85
N PRO A 294 13.89 -23.55 12.94
CA PRO A 294 14.34 -22.96 14.22
C PRO A 294 13.20 -22.51 15.15
N PHE A 295 11.95 -22.62 14.69
CA PHE A 295 10.74 -22.27 15.43
C PHE A 295 10.06 -23.49 16.06
N VAL A 296 10.39 -24.72 15.62
CA VAL A 296 9.81 -25.94 16.21
C VAL A 296 10.10 -26.00 17.71
N GLY A 297 9.09 -26.36 18.49
CA GLY A 297 9.18 -26.35 19.96
C GLY A 297 8.82 -25.02 20.62
N ARG A 298 8.82 -23.91 19.87
CA ARG A 298 8.65 -22.56 20.43
C ARG A 298 7.20 -22.12 20.47
N SER A 299 6.85 -21.28 21.45
CA SER A 299 5.54 -20.66 21.57
C SER A 299 5.49 -19.28 20.92
N ALA A 300 4.29 -18.88 20.48
CA ALA A 300 4.05 -17.61 19.82
C ALA A 300 2.85 -16.87 20.41
N LEU A 301 2.80 -15.55 20.20
CA LEU A 301 1.56 -14.79 20.25
C LEU A 301 1.03 -14.56 18.85
N PHE A 302 -0.22 -14.93 18.65
CA PHE A 302 -0.96 -14.66 17.42
C PHE A 302 -1.93 -13.50 17.64
N ILE A 303 -1.81 -12.47 16.80
CA ILE A 303 -2.61 -11.24 16.87
C ILE A 303 -3.52 -11.17 15.64
N ARG A 304 -4.82 -11.03 15.88
CA ARG A 304 -5.87 -11.01 14.86
C ARG A 304 -6.77 -9.80 14.98
N GLU A 305 -7.30 -9.30 13.86
CA GLU A 305 -8.31 -8.23 13.89
C GLU A 305 -9.71 -8.71 14.27
N GLY A 306 -10.41 -7.85 15.01
CA GLY A 306 -11.84 -8.01 15.31
C GLY A 306 -12.12 -8.84 16.56
N GLU A 307 -13.41 -9.01 16.85
CA GLU A 307 -13.91 -9.69 18.06
C GLU A 307 -14.45 -11.10 17.80
N LYS A 308 -14.82 -11.40 16.56
CA LYS A 308 -15.55 -12.61 16.20
C LYS A 308 -14.88 -13.27 15.02
N GLY A 309 -14.10 -14.30 15.31
CA GLY A 309 -13.72 -15.27 14.31
C GLY A 309 -12.71 -16.25 14.86
N GLN A 310 -12.63 -17.37 14.18
CA GLN A 310 -11.80 -18.46 14.61
C GLN A 310 -10.34 -18.17 14.28
N VAL A 311 -9.44 -18.68 15.12
CA VAL A 311 -8.02 -18.78 14.80
C VAL A 311 -7.89 -19.53 13.46
N PRO A 312 -7.10 -19.02 12.49
CA PRO A 312 -6.95 -19.66 11.19
C PRO A 312 -6.55 -21.14 11.33
N HIS A 313 -7.00 -21.97 10.39
CA HIS A 313 -6.68 -23.41 10.42
C HIS A 313 -5.18 -23.65 10.56
N ASN A 314 -4.35 -22.92 9.81
CA ASN A 314 -2.89 -23.09 9.84
C ASN A 314 -2.28 -22.82 11.22
N ILE A 315 -2.81 -21.82 11.96
CA ILE A 315 -2.36 -21.56 13.33
C ILE A 315 -2.87 -22.64 14.30
N ARG A 316 -4.08 -23.19 14.10
CA ARG A 316 -4.60 -24.26 14.96
C ARG A 316 -3.92 -25.61 14.70
N ALA A 317 -3.57 -25.90 13.46
CA ALA A 317 -2.95 -27.15 13.05
C ALA A 317 -1.44 -27.14 13.31
N GLY A 318 -0.78 -25.99 13.16
CA GLY A 318 0.67 -25.86 13.32
C GLY A 318 1.16 -25.73 14.77
N PHE A 319 0.27 -25.62 15.76
CA PHE A 319 0.62 -25.49 17.18
C PHE A 319 -0.09 -26.55 18.03
N GLN A 320 0.56 -26.98 19.12
CA GLN A 320 -0.01 -27.95 20.05
C GLN A 320 -1.34 -27.48 20.68
N SER A 321 -1.40 -26.20 21.07
CA SER A 321 -2.63 -25.59 21.57
C SER A 321 -2.70 -24.12 21.18
N THR A 322 -3.92 -23.59 21.08
CA THR A 322 -4.20 -22.18 20.82
C THR A 322 -5.25 -21.70 21.80
N GLU A 323 -4.87 -20.77 22.68
CA GLU A 323 -5.71 -20.32 23.79
C GLU A 323 -5.90 -18.80 23.73
N PRO A 324 -7.12 -18.28 23.91
CA PRO A 324 -7.34 -16.83 23.96
C PRO A 324 -6.70 -16.25 25.22
N VAL A 325 -5.85 -15.23 25.05
CA VAL A 325 -5.20 -14.49 26.14
C VAL A 325 -6.04 -13.29 26.55
N GLY A 326 -6.60 -12.59 25.56
CA GLY A 326 -7.37 -11.38 25.80
C GLY A 326 -7.63 -10.59 24.52
N THR A 327 -8.31 -9.47 24.69
CA THR A 327 -8.65 -8.54 23.62
C THR A 327 -8.03 -7.18 23.91
N ILE A 328 -7.31 -6.63 22.94
CA ILE A 328 -6.74 -5.29 22.97
C ILE A 328 -7.73 -4.35 22.30
N GLU A 329 -8.30 -3.44 23.06
CA GLU A 329 -9.15 -2.36 22.54
C GLU A 329 -8.39 -1.03 22.57
N VAL A 330 -8.30 -0.38 21.43
CA VAL A 330 -7.88 1.02 21.34
C VAL A 330 -9.12 1.86 21.09
N ARG A 331 -9.39 2.81 21.99
CA ARG A 331 -10.50 3.75 21.86
C ARG A 331 -10.00 5.16 21.62
N ARG A 332 -10.79 5.95 20.89
CA ARG A 332 -10.52 7.38 20.62
C ARG A 332 -11.86 8.12 20.61
N TYR A 333 -12.00 9.11 21.49
CA TYR A 333 -13.27 9.82 21.74
C TYR A 333 -14.45 8.88 22.03
N GLY A 334 -14.25 7.89 22.91
CA GLY A 334 -15.29 6.92 23.28
C GLY A 334 -15.59 5.85 22.22
N LYS A 335 -15.26 6.10 20.94
CA LYS A 335 -15.42 5.13 19.84
C LYS A 335 -14.28 4.12 19.83
N LEU A 336 -14.64 2.87 19.57
CA LEU A 336 -13.72 1.78 19.38
C LEU A 336 -13.01 1.93 18.03
N LEU A 337 -11.69 2.11 18.08
CA LEU A 337 -10.84 2.40 16.92
C LEU A 337 -10.18 1.13 16.39
N ARG A 338 -9.65 0.29 17.29
CA ARG A 338 -9.06 -1.00 16.95
C ARG A 338 -9.41 -2.04 17.99
N ILE A 339 -9.57 -3.26 17.52
CA ILE A 339 -9.82 -4.42 18.36
C ILE A 339 -8.94 -5.53 17.84
N TRP A 340 -8.02 -6.01 18.67
CA TRP A 340 -7.18 -7.16 18.35
C TRP A 340 -7.38 -8.26 19.37
N GLN A 341 -7.69 -9.46 18.89
CA GLN A 341 -7.62 -10.66 19.72
C GLN A 341 -6.20 -11.19 19.75
N VAL A 342 -5.76 -11.56 20.94
CA VAL A 342 -4.43 -12.13 21.18
C VAL A 342 -4.62 -13.57 21.66
N PHE A 343 -3.91 -14.48 21.02
CA PHE A 343 -3.90 -15.89 21.34
C PHE A 343 -2.48 -16.33 21.70
N LEU A 344 -2.36 -17.20 22.70
CA LEU A 344 -1.13 -17.91 23.02
C LEU A 344 -1.15 -19.22 22.24
N CYS A 345 -0.19 -19.37 21.33
CA CYS A 345 -0.01 -20.57 20.54
C CYS A 345 1.20 -21.32 21.09
N ARG A 346 0.99 -22.50 21.66
CA ARG A 346 2.05 -23.25 22.35
C ARG A 346 2.68 -24.28 21.44
N ASN A 347 4.01 -24.41 21.54
CA ASN A 347 4.79 -25.48 20.92
C ASN A 347 4.48 -25.67 19.43
N TYR A 348 5.13 -24.88 18.58
CA TYR A 348 5.02 -24.99 17.13
C TYR A 348 5.52 -26.36 16.64
N ARG A 349 4.73 -27.00 15.77
CA ARG A 349 4.93 -28.38 15.27
C ARG A 349 4.99 -28.49 13.75
N THR A 350 5.03 -27.36 13.04
CA THR A 350 4.81 -27.29 11.57
C THR A 350 3.43 -27.78 11.14
N LEU A 351 3.02 -27.47 9.91
CA LEU A 351 1.76 -28.01 9.40
C LEU A 351 1.91 -29.50 9.10
N PRO A 352 0.95 -30.35 9.55
CA PRO A 352 0.90 -31.72 9.09
C PRO A 352 0.67 -31.73 7.57
N LEU A 353 1.47 -32.53 6.86
CA LEU A 353 1.38 -32.76 5.41
C LEU A 353 0.02 -33.30 4.98
#